data_AF-A0A0S8EB56-F1
#
_entry.id   AF-A0A0S8EB56-F1
#
_cell.length_a   1.000
_cell.length_b   1.000
_cell.length_c   1.000
_cell.angle_alpha   90.00
_cell.angle_beta   90.00
_cell.angle_gamma   90.00
#
_symmetry.space_group_name_H-M   'P 1'
#
loop_
_entity.id
_entity.type
_entity.pdbx_description
1 polymer ?
#
loop_
_entity_poly.entity_id
_entity_poly.type
_entity_poly.pdbx_seq_one_letter_code
_entity_poly.pdbx_strand_id
1 'polypeptide(L)' 'MTDKDDKLQAISDELSEHVIAVKGTLELIDASVEEEDLHNLLIKALKRMDTIQTLSGEMFALLKACLDRMGETKTE' A
#
# COMPACT_ATOMS: atom_id res chain seq x y z
N MET A 1 -2.64 -17.12 -15.95
CA MET A 1 -3.32 -15.80 -15.99
C MET A 1 -3.94 -15.56 -14.63
N THR A 2 -4.74 -16.52 -14.13
CA THR A 2 -5.23 -16.67 -12.75
C THR A 2 -4.26 -16.23 -11.66
N ASP A 3 -3.07 -16.83 -11.56
CA ASP A 3 -2.21 -16.62 -10.37
C ASP A 3 -1.61 -15.19 -10.28
N LYS A 4 -1.46 -14.52 -11.44
CA LYS A 4 -0.99 -13.12 -11.47
C LYS A 4 -2.13 -12.17 -11.11
N ASP A 5 -3.34 -12.47 -11.57
CA ASP A 5 -4.52 -11.69 -11.25
C ASP A 5 -4.86 -11.84 -9.75
N ASP A 6 -4.71 -13.05 -9.19
CA ASP A 6 -4.88 -13.33 -7.76
C ASP A 6 -3.86 -12.59 -6.90
N LYS A 7 -2.59 -12.54 -7.34
CA LYS A 7 -1.54 -11.77 -6.64
C LYS A 7 -1.82 -10.27 -6.68
N LEU A 8 -2.25 -9.74 -7.82
CA LEU A 8 -2.60 -8.32 -7.96
C LEU A 8 -3.81 -7.96 -7.10
N GLN A 9 -4.81 -8.83 -7.05
CA GLN A 9 -5.97 -8.66 -6.19
C GLN A 9 -5.57 -8.62 -4.71
N ALA A 10 -4.73 -9.56 -4.27
CA ALA A 10 -4.24 -9.59 -2.89
C ALA A 10 -3.48 -8.30 -2.51
N ILE A 11 -2.60 -7.81 -3.39
CA ILE A 11 -1.89 -6.53 -3.17
C ILE A 11 -2.88 -5.36 -3.07
N SER A 12 -3.89 -5.32 -3.93
CA SER A 12 -4.91 -4.26 -3.94
C SER A 12 -5.76 -4.27 -2.66
N ASP A 13 -6.15 -5.46 -2.20
CA ASP A 13 -6.96 -5.62 -1.00
C ASP A 13 -6.17 -5.22 0.25
N GLU A 14 -4.92 -5.67 0.37
CA GLU A 14 -4.03 -5.34 1.50
C GLU A 14 -3.70 -3.83 1.54
N LEU A 15 -3.43 -3.21 0.39
CA LEU A 15 -3.26 -1.76 0.29
C LEU A 15 -4.51 -1.02 0.81
N SER A 16 -5.69 -1.45 0.37
CA SER A 16 -6.95 -0.82 0.75
C SER A 16 -7.20 -0.93 2.26
N GLU A 17 -6.96 -2.10 2.85
CA GLU A 17 -7.09 -2.31 4.29
C GLU A 17 -6.14 -1.40 5.08
N HIS A 18 -4.87 -1.33 4.69
CA HIS A 18 -3.89 -0.49 5.37
C HIS A 18 -4.23 1.00 5.26
N VAL A 19 -4.69 1.47 4.09
CA VAL A 19 -5.11 2.86 3.89
C VAL A 19 -6.30 3.20 4.79
N ILE A 20 -7.32 2.32 4.85
CA ILE A 20 -8.49 2.51 5.73
C ILE A 20 -8.04 2.57 7.19
N ALA A 21 -7.16 1.67 7.62
CA ALA A 21 -6.69 1.62 9.00
C ALA A 21 -5.82 2.84 9.38
N VAL A 22 -4.98 3.35 8.48
CA VAL A 22 -4.24 4.60 8.70
C VAL A 22 -5.19 5.78 8.82
N LYS A 23 -6.17 5.90 7.91
CA LYS A 23 -7.19 6.95 7.98
C LYS A 23 -7.93 6.92 9.31
N GLY A 24 -8.45 5.76 9.73
CA GLY A 24 -9.14 5.61 11.01
C GLY A 24 -8.24 5.95 12.21
N THR A 25 -6.94 5.66 12.11
CA THR A 25 -5.98 6.07 13.14
C THR A 25 -5.88 7.59 13.22
N LEU A 26 -5.76 8.30 12.10
CA LEU A 26 -5.71 9.76 12.08
C LEU A 26 -7.00 10.39 12.62
N GLU A 27 -8.16 9.82 12.32
CA GLU A 27 -9.45 10.27 12.87
C GLU A 27 -9.53 10.11 14.40
N LEU A 28 -8.90 9.09 14.97
CA LEU A 28 -8.81 8.89 16.42
C LEU A 28 -7.88 9.89 17.11
N ILE A 29 -6.85 10.38 16.41
CA ILE A 29 -5.92 11.39 16.97
C ILE A 29 -6.68 12.69 17.25
N ASP A 30 -7.60 13.06 16.37
CA ASP A 30 -8.44 14.25 16.53
C ASP A 30 -9.45 14.11 17.70
N ALA A 31 -9.67 12.89 18.22
CA ALA A 31 -10.68 12.58 19.22
C ALA A 31 -10.24 12.76 20.69
N SER A 32 -9.18 13.51 20.99
CA SER A 32 -8.68 13.76 22.37
C SER A 32 -8.27 12.48 23.13
N VAL A 33 -7.41 11.67 22.51
CA VAL A 33 -6.80 10.47 23.12
C VAL A 33 -5.71 10.82 24.14
N GLU A 34 -5.49 9.94 25.13
CA GLU A 34 -4.36 10.07 26.07
C GLU A 34 -3.00 9.93 25.32
N GLU A 35 -1.95 10.58 25.83
CA GLU A 35 -0.65 10.71 25.13
C GLU A 35 0.01 9.35 24.81
N GLU A 36 -0.08 8.38 25.73
CA GLU A 36 0.48 7.03 25.53
C GLU A 36 -0.29 6.25 24.45
N ASP A 37 -1.62 6.35 24.45
CA ASP A 37 -2.48 5.76 23.43
C ASP A 37 -2.22 6.39 22.06
N LEU A 38 -2.06 7.72 22.02
CA LEU A 38 -1.69 8.46 20.82
C LEU A 38 -0.35 7.98 20.25
N HIS A 39 0.67 7.83 21.10
CA HIS A 39 1.98 7.35 20.67
C HIS A 39 1.91 5.95 20.04
N ASN A 40 1.19 5.04 20.68
CA ASN A 40 1.00 3.68 20.20
C ASN A 40 0.21 3.63 18.88
N LEU A 41 -0.81 4.47 18.74
CA LEU A 41 -1.58 4.63 17.52
C LEU A 41 -0.70 5.13 16.37
N LEU A 42 0.11 6.16 16.60
CA LEU A 42 1.05 6.70 15.62
C LEU A 42 2.08 5.66 15.16
N ILE A 43 2.68 4.89 16.07
CA ILE A 43 3.60 3.80 15.72
C ILE A 43 2.91 2.77 14.81
N LYS A 44 1.68 2.39 15.12
CA LYS A 44 0.91 1.43 14.30
C LYS A 44 0.57 2.01 12.92
N ALA A 45 0.22 3.29 12.83
CA ALA A 45 -0.03 3.97 11.56
C ALA A 45 1.24 4.03 10.69
N LEU A 46 2.40 4.36 11.28
CA LEU A 46 3.68 4.37 10.57
C LEU A 46 4.03 3.00 10.00
N LYS A 47 3.89 1.94 10.78
CA LYS A 47 4.13 0.56 10.30
C LYS A 47 3.22 0.19 9.12
N ARG A 48 1.95 0.64 9.13
CA ARG A 48 1.03 0.42 8.00
C ARG A 48 1.43 1.24 6.77
N MET A 49 1.93 2.46 6.97
CA MET A 49 2.48 3.27 5.87
C MET A 49 3.72 2.63 5.24
N ASP A 50 4.59 1.99 6.03
CA ASP A 50 5.72 1.21 5.50
C ASP A 50 5.23 0.06 4.59
N THR A 51 4.19 -0.66 5.01
CA THR A 51 3.58 -1.71 4.17
C THR A 51 2.97 -1.11 2.90
N ILE A 52 2.23 0.00 3.00
CA ILE A 52 1.66 0.70 1.84
C ILE A 52 2.75 1.08 0.84
N GLN A 53 3.85 1.65 1.32
CA GLN A 53 4.97 2.04 0.46
C GLN A 53 5.58 0.84 -0.25
N THR A 54 5.76 -0.28 0.47
CA THR A 54 6.29 -1.53 -0.09
C THR A 54 5.38 -2.07 -1.20
N LEU A 55 4.10 -2.25 -0.91
CA LEU A 55 3.11 -2.78 -1.86
C LEU A 55 2.91 -1.87 -3.08
N SER A 56 2.89 -0.55 -2.87
CA SER A 56 2.84 0.43 -3.95
C SER A 56 4.07 0.34 -4.86
N GLY A 57 5.24 0.10 -4.26
CA GLY A 57 6.48 -0.16 -4.99
C GLY A 57 6.42 -1.41 -5.86
N GLU A 58 5.81 -2.50 -5.36
CA GLU A 58 5.58 -3.71 -6.14
C GLU A 58 4.66 -3.45 -7.33
N MET A 59 3.53 -2.75 -7.12
CA MET A 59 2.62 -2.38 -8.22
C MET A 59 3.31 -1.50 -9.26
N PHE A 60 4.11 -0.52 -8.82
CA PHE A 60 4.87 0.33 -9.72
C PHE A 60 5.88 -0.47 -10.55
N ALA A 61 6.61 -1.41 -9.93
CA ALA A 61 7.54 -2.27 -10.64
C ALA A 61 6.85 -3.11 -11.72
N LEU A 62 5.64 -3.63 -11.45
CA LEU A 62 4.85 -4.38 -12.43
C LEU A 62 4.41 -3.50 -13.62
N LEU A 63 3.95 -2.28 -13.35
CA LEU A 63 3.59 -1.32 -14.40
C LEU A 63 4.80 -0.93 -15.25
N LYS A 64 5.94 -0.68 -14.60
CA LYS A 64 7.20 -0.38 -15.30
C LYS A 64 7.62 -1.54 -16.20
N ALA A 65 7.57 -2.77 -15.72
CA ALA A 65 7.87 -3.96 -16.52
C ALA A 65 6.93 -4.09 -17.73
N CYS A 66 5.66 -3.68 -17.62
CA CYS A 66 4.76 -3.62 -18.77
C CYS A 66 5.21 -2.59 -19.81
N LEU A 67 5.64 -1.40 -19.39
CA LEU A 67 6.15 -0.37 -20.29
C LEU A 67 7.45 -0.80 -20.99
N ASP A 68 8.38 -1.40 -20.24
CA ASP A 68 9.67 -1.84 -20.77
C ASP A 68 9.46 -2.86 -21.91
N ARG A 69 8.55 -3.84 -21.73
CA ARG A 69 8.17 -4.81 -22.78
C ARG A 69 7.53 -4.16 -24.01
N MET A 70 6.83 -3.04 -23.86
CA MET A 70 6.25 -2.29 -25.00
C MET A 70 7.31 -1.53 -25.80
N GLY A 71 8.42 -1.14 -25.15
CA GLY A 71 9.56 -0.54 -25.82
C GLY A 71 10.32 -1.56 -26.67
N GLU A 72 10.47 -2.78 -26.17
CA GLU A 72 11.15 -3.88 -26.86
C GLU A 72 10.45 -4.29 -28.17
N THR A 73 9.11 -4.23 -28.21
CA THR A 73 8.31 -4.62 -29.38
C THR A 73 8.36 -3.64 -30.56
N LYS A 74 8.97 -2.46 -30.40
CA LYS A 74 9.09 -1.43 -31.46
C LYS A 74 10.42 -1.48 -32.24
N THR A 75 11.27 -2.48 -31.98
CA THR A 75 12.63 -2.56 -32.54
C THR A 75 12.83 -3.71 -33.53
N GLU A 76 11.75 -4.32 -34.04
CA GLU A 76 11.78 -5.28 -35.15
C GLU A 76 11.30 -4.65 -36.47
#